data_AF-A0A942F6R7-F1
#
_entry.id   AF-A0A942F6R7-F1
#
_cell.length_a   1.000
_cell.length_b   1.000
_cell.length_c   1.000
_cell.angle_alpha   90.00
_cell.angle_beta   90.00
_cell.angle_gamma   90.00
#
_symmetry.space_group_name_H-M   'P 1'
#
loop_
_entity.id
_entity.type
_entity.pdbx_description
1 polymer ?
#
loop_
_entity_poly.entity_id
_entity_poly.type
_entity_poly.pdbx_seq_one_letter_code
_entity_poly.pdbx_strand_id
1 'polypeptide(L)'
;MKNLYLNKYRRESLRRKNWDYGKICTYFITLCTHNKISFFGEKINGQIELTRVGEIARTIWFSIPDHHPHITLDDLVIMPDYIHGILRLNANIPHSTKESSKRFQNPGKGSLPTVVGLYKSSVSRESRKINPDFKWQSDYWEVIVKDYNHLKNIRDYIHKNPEK
;
A
#
# COMPACT_ATOMS: atom_id res chain seq x y z
N MET A 1 -15.24 -6.72 -27.24
CA MET A 1 -15.83 -5.36 -27.27
C MET A 1 -15.24 -4.55 -26.12
N LYS A 2 -14.66 -3.38 -26.40
CA LYS A 2 -13.89 -2.58 -25.44
C LYS A 2 -14.82 -1.73 -24.57
N ASN A 3 -14.81 -1.95 -23.25
CA ASN A 3 -15.56 -1.13 -22.28
C ASN A 3 -14.82 0.19 -22.01
N LEU A 4 -15.12 1.23 -22.79
CA LEU A 4 -14.74 2.61 -22.50
C LEU A 4 -15.87 3.27 -21.69
N TYR A 5 -15.56 3.78 -20.50
CA TYR A 5 -16.44 4.70 -19.76
C TYR A 5 -15.72 6.05 -19.68
N LEU A 6 -16.32 7.10 -20.24
CA LEU A 6 -15.79 8.49 -20.28
C LEU A 6 -14.43 8.66 -20.97
N ASN A 7 -14.16 7.96 -22.08
CA ASN A 7 -12.89 8.04 -22.83
C ASN A 7 -11.61 7.82 -21.98
N LYS A 8 -11.73 7.14 -20.83
CA LYS A 8 -10.60 6.73 -20.01
C LYS A 8 -10.57 5.21 -19.91
N TYR A 9 -9.39 4.62 -20.11
CA TYR A 9 -9.13 3.21 -19.84
C TYR A 9 -9.48 2.92 -18.38
N ARG A 10 -10.55 2.16 -18.13
CA ARG A 10 -10.74 1.53 -16.82
C ARG A 10 -9.74 0.38 -16.76
N ARG A 11 -8.59 0.60 -16.12
CA ARG A 11 -7.68 -0.51 -15.79
C ARG A 11 -8.44 -1.45 -14.84
N GLU A 12 -8.41 -2.74 -15.14
CA GLU A 12 -8.92 -3.75 -14.21
C GLU A 12 -8.10 -3.68 -12.92
N SER A 13 -8.78 -3.74 -11.78
CA SER A 13 -8.13 -3.74 -10.49
C SER A 13 -7.46 -5.09 -10.27
N LEU A 14 -6.24 -5.08 -9.72
CA LEU A 14 -5.54 -6.31 -9.32
C LEU A 14 -6.15 -6.97 -8.07
N ARG A 15 -7.13 -6.30 -7.44
CA ARG A 15 -7.78 -6.78 -6.23
C ARG A 15 -8.46 -8.13 -6.43
N ARG A 16 -8.35 -8.99 -5.42
CA ARG A 16 -9.05 -10.27 -5.37
C ARG A 16 -10.56 -10.04 -5.47
N LYS A 17 -11.16 -10.54 -6.55
CA LYS A 17 -12.60 -10.50 -6.75
C LYS A 17 -13.31 -11.24 -5.62
N ASN A 18 -14.46 -10.70 -5.19
CA ASN A 18 -15.30 -11.26 -4.12
C ASN A 18 -14.62 -11.33 -2.73
N TRP A 19 -13.57 -10.55 -2.50
CA TRP A 19 -12.98 -10.39 -1.17
C TRP A 19 -13.51 -9.14 -0.47
N ASP A 20 -13.79 -9.26 0.82
CA ASP A 20 -14.17 -8.14 1.67
C ASP A 20 -12.94 -7.58 2.41
N TYR A 21 -12.46 -6.43 1.91
CA TYR A 21 -11.29 -5.73 2.44
C TYR A 21 -11.55 -4.98 3.76
N GLY A 22 -12.76 -5.05 4.30
CA GLY A 22 -13.08 -4.60 5.65
C GLY A 22 -12.86 -5.68 6.71
N LYS A 23 -12.62 -6.95 6.33
CA LYS A 23 -12.49 -8.04 7.29
C LYS A 23 -11.18 -8.01 8.08
N ILE A 24 -11.27 -8.49 9.32
CA ILE A 24 -10.10 -8.83 10.14
C ILE A 24 -9.21 -9.78 9.36
N CYS A 25 -8.02 -9.31 8.99
CA CYS A 25 -7.09 -10.03 8.15
C CYS A 25 -5.73 -9.36 8.16
N THR A 26 -4.68 -10.15 7.97
CA THR A 26 -3.33 -9.65 7.70
C THR A 26 -3.12 -9.57 6.18
N TYR A 27 -2.56 -8.46 5.73
CA TYR A 27 -2.28 -8.17 4.33
C TYR A 27 -0.79 -7.86 4.16
N PHE A 28 -0.19 -8.48 3.16
CA PHE A 28 1.09 -8.06 2.61
C PHE A 28 0.81 -7.19 1.38
N ILE A 29 1.46 -6.04 1.25
CA ILE A 29 1.30 -5.15 0.10
C ILE A 29 2.65 -4.75 -0.50
N THR A 30 2.65 -4.49 -1.81
CA THR A 30 3.78 -3.89 -2.52
C THR A 30 3.34 -2.61 -3.23
N LEU A 31 3.95 -1.49 -2.86
CA LEU A 31 3.69 -0.17 -3.40
C LEU A 31 4.88 0.29 -4.24
N CYS A 32 4.73 0.38 -5.55
CA CYS A 32 5.82 0.80 -6.45
C CYS A 32 5.71 2.28 -6.82
N THR A 33 6.85 2.93 -7.02
CA THR A 33 6.93 4.23 -7.71
C THR A 33 6.57 4.06 -9.19
N HIS A 34 6.17 5.16 -9.82
CA HIS A 34 5.89 5.18 -11.24
C HIS A 34 7.19 4.95 -12.03
N ASN A 35 7.14 4.08 -13.04
CA ASN A 35 8.28 3.70 -13.88
C ASN A 35 9.50 3.18 -13.08
N LYS A 36 9.28 2.72 -11.85
CA LYS A 36 10.34 2.21 -10.96
C LYS A 36 11.49 3.20 -10.74
N ILE A 37 11.18 4.50 -10.70
CA ILE A 37 12.15 5.54 -10.35
C ILE A 37 12.53 5.41 -8.87
N SER A 38 13.83 5.43 -8.59
CA SER A 38 14.42 5.27 -7.25
C SER A 38 14.23 6.48 -6.33
N PHE A 39 12.98 6.83 -6.02
CA PHE A 39 12.69 7.98 -5.17
C PHE A 39 13.03 7.75 -3.70
N PHE A 40 12.99 6.50 -3.20
CA PHE A 40 13.07 6.24 -1.77
C PHE A 40 14.50 6.09 -1.24
N GLY A 41 15.46 5.75 -2.09
CA GLY A 41 16.81 5.49 -1.64
C GLY A 41 17.71 4.96 -2.75
N GLU A 42 18.94 4.66 -2.38
CA GLU A 42 19.92 4.01 -3.24
C GLU A 42 20.54 2.83 -2.49
N LYS A 43 21.00 1.80 -3.24
CA LYS A 43 21.68 0.64 -2.66
C LYS A 43 23.18 0.93 -2.61
N ILE A 44 23.72 1.15 -1.41
CA ILE A 44 25.13 1.44 -1.16
C ILE A 44 25.69 0.32 -0.27
N ASN A 45 26.72 -0.38 -0.74
CA ASN A 45 27.36 -1.50 -0.04
C ASN A 45 26.37 -2.58 0.45
N GLY A 46 25.34 -2.88 -0.34
CA GLY A 46 24.32 -3.87 0.01
C GLY A 46 23.25 -3.39 0.98
N GLN A 47 23.32 -2.14 1.47
CA GLN A 47 22.31 -1.53 2.33
C GLN A 47 21.55 -0.45 1.57
N ILE A 48 20.30 -0.21 1.96
CA ILE A 48 19.51 0.89 1.40
C ILE A 48 19.74 2.14 2.23
N GLU A 49 20.34 3.16 1.63
CA GLU A 49 20.37 4.51 2.18
C GLU A 49 19.12 5.25 1.71
N LEU A 50 18.26 5.64 2.65
CA LEU A 50 17.02 6.33 2.31
C LEU A 50 17.27 7.78 1.94
N THR A 51 16.63 8.23 0.87
CA THR A 51 16.49 9.65 0.60
C THR A 51 15.51 10.28 1.59
N ARG A 52 15.39 11.61 1.57
CA ARG A 52 14.35 12.31 2.33
C ARG A 52 12.93 11.85 1.97
N VAL A 53 12.68 11.46 0.73
CA VAL A 53 11.38 10.91 0.30
C VAL A 53 11.17 9.51 0.89
N GLY A 54 12.22 8.69 0.98
CA GLY A 54 12.19 7.41 1.70
C GLY A 54 11.85 7.56 3.17
N GLU A 55 12.48 8.52 3.85
CA GLU A 55 12.21 8.80 5.26
C GLU A 55 10.80 9.34 5.51
N ILE A 56 10.26 10.15 4.60
CA ILE A 56 8.86 10.59 4.64
C ILE A 56 7.93 9.37 4.54
N ALA A 57 8.19 8.47 3.58
CA ALA A 57 7.40 7.26 3.40
C ALA A 57 7.42 6.38 4.66
N ARG A 58 8.61 6.17 5.24
CA ARG A 58 8.81 5.44 6.50
C ARG A 58 8.04 6.05 7.66
N THR A 59 8.17 7.36 7.84
CA THR A 59 7.52 8.10 8.94
C THR A 59 6.00 7.99 8.85
N ILE A 60 5.44 8.20 7.66
CA ILE A 60 3.99 8.12 7.44
C ILE A 60 3.49 6.67 7.57
N TRP A 61 4.32 5.67 7.26
CA TRP A 61 3.96 4.27 7.47
C TRP A 61 3.75 3.99 8.95
N PHE A 62 4.71 4.37 9.79
CA PHE A 62 4.63 4.12 11.22
C PHE A 62 3.56 4.95 11.94
N SER A 63 3.09 6.06 11.35
CA SER A 63 1.96 6.83 11.88
C SER A 63 0.58 6.29 11.48
N ILE A 64 0.50 5.20 10.71
CA ILE A 64 -0.79 4.60 10.30
C ILE A 64 -1.69 4.28 11.51
N PRO A 65 -1.21 3.62 12.58
CA PRO A 65 -2.03 3.28 13.74
C PRO A 65 -2.60 4.50 14.47
N ASP A 66 -1.91 5.64 14.46
CA ASP A 66 -2.36 6.88 15.12
C ASP A 66 -3.64 7.43 14.48
N HIS A 67 -3.80 7.22 13.17
CA HIS A 67 -4.99 7.63 12.41
C HIS A 67 -5.99 6.49 12.21
N HIS A 68 -5.54 5.25 12.36
CA HIS A 68 -6.31 4.03 12.18
C HIS A 68 -6.05 3.03 13.31
N PRO A 69 -6.62 3.26 14.53
CA PRO A 69 -6.32 2.44 15.72
C PRO A 69 -6.68 0.96 15.58
N HIS A 70 -7.51 0.61 14.59
CA HIS A 70 -7.86 -0.78 14.26
C HIS A 70 -6.78 -1.48 13.41
N ILE A 71 -5.64 -0.85 13.14
CA ILE A 71 -4.55 -1.39 12.35
C ILE A 71 -3.32 -1.63 13.20
N THR A 72 -2.75 -2.82 13.08
CA THR A 72 -1.40 -3.11 13.58
C THR A 72 -0.45 -3.25 12.41
N LEU A 73 0.75 -2.71 12.57
CA LEU A 73 1.83 -2.86 11.61
C LEU A 73 2.72 -4.06 12.00
N ASP A 74 3.30 -4.65 10.98
CA ASP A 74 4.32 -5.69 11.09
C ASP A 74 5.51 -5.23 10.23
N ASP A 75 6.25 -6.13 9.59
CA ASP A 75 7.44 -5.75 8.84
C ASP A 75 7.20 -4.73 7.70
N LEU A 76 8.19 -3.86 7.54
CA LEU A 76 8.31 -2.86 6.49
C LEU A 76 9.72 -2.94 5.88
N VAL A 77 9.79 -3.08 4.56
CA VAL A 77 11.04 -2.99 3.79
C VAL A 77 10.85 -1.93 2.71
N ILE A 78 11.74 -0.93 2.71
CA ILE A 78 11.76 0.14 1.71
C ILE A 78 12.97 -0.10 0.80
N MET A 79 12.67 -0.28 -0.48
CA MET A 79 13.65 -0.40 -1.56
C MET A 79 13.65 0.91 -2.37
N PRO A 80 14.68 1.18 -3.18
CA PRO A 80 14.80 2.42 -3.94
C PRO A 80 13.52 2.88 -4.66
N ASP A 81 12.80 1.94 -5.29
CA ASP A 81 11.64 2.20 -6.14
C ASP A 81 10.33 1.53 -5.67
N TYR A 82 10.34 0.81 -4.55
CA TYR A 82 9.13 0.19 -4.01
C TYR A 82 9.18 -0.03 -2.49
N ILE A 83 8.00 -0.28 -1.92
CA ILE A 83 7.84 -0.59 -0.50
C ILE A 83 7.09 -1.91 -0.38
N HIS A 84 7.61 -2.79 0.46
CA HIS A 84 6.93 -3.96 0.99
C HIS A 84 6.45 -3.65 2.40
N GLY A 85 5.18 -3.87 2.68
CA GLY A 85 4.63 -3.65 4.01
C GLY A 85 3.62 -4.72 4.40
N ILE A 86 3.62 -5.06 5.68
CA ILE A 86 2.63 -5.96 6.27
C ILE A 86 1.80 -5.17 7.29
N LEU A 87 0.48 -5.28 7.18
CA LEU A 87 -0.45 -4.68 8.12
C LEU A 87 -1.62 -5.62 8.40
N ARG A 88 -2.21 -5.49 9.58
CA ARG A 88 -3.35 -6.27 10.03
C ARG A 88 -4.51 -5.36 10.40
N LEU A 89 -5.69 -5.65 9.85
CA LEU A 89 -6.95 -5.12 10.34
C LEU A 89 -7.39 -5.97 11.54
N ASN A 90 -7.62 -5.33 12.68
CA ASN A 90 -8.01 -5.97 13.95
C ASN A 90 -9.50 -5.85 14.26
N ALA A 91 -10.24 -5.10 13.45
CA ALA A 91 -11.70 -4.99 13.55
C ALA A 91 -12.32 -5.13 12.16
N ASN A 92 -13.52 -5.70 12.10
CA ASN A 92 -14.32 -5.68 10.88
C ASN A 92 -14.79 -4.24 10.65
N ILE A 93 -14.46 -3.68 9.49
CA ILE A 93 -14.91 -2.36 9.07
C ILE A 93 -16.30 -2.51 8.46
N PRO A 94 -17.33 -1.84 9.01
CA PRO A 94 -18.64 -1.83 8.39
C PRO A 94 -18.53 -1.26 6.98
N HIS A 95 -19.05 -2.00 5.99
CA HIS A 95 -19.35 -1.38 4.71
C HIS A 95 -20.35 -0.26 4.95
N SER A 96 -20.08 0.92 4.38
CA SER A 96 -21.05 1.99 4.35
C SER A 96 -22.24 1.51 3.51
N THR A 97 -23.28 0.99 4.16
CA THR A 97 -24.56 0.64 3.55
C THR A 97 -25.38 1.86 3.13
N LYS A 98 -24.86 3.10 3.30
CA LYS A 98 -25.52 4.27 2.75
C LYS A 98 -25.67 4.07 1.24
N GLU A 99 -26.92 4.05 0.79
CA GLU A 99 -27.40 4.00 -0.60
C GLU A 99 -26.96 5.23 -1.43
N SER A 100 -25.78 5.78 -1.18
CA SER A 100 -25.21 6.88 -1.94
C SER A 100 -24.60 6.34 -3.23
N SER A 101 -25.47 6.10 -4.21
CA SER A 101 -25.17 5.95 -5.65
C SER A 101 -24.25 4.80 -6.05
N LYS A 102 -24.69 4.05 -7.08
CA LYS A 102 -23.97 2.94 -7.77
C LYS A 102 -22.60 3.31 -8.38
N ARG A 103 -21.97 4.44 -8.01
CA ARG A 103 -20.80 4.99 -8.70
C ARG A 103 -19.46 4.46 -8.17
N PHE A 104 -19.35 4.12 -6.89
CA PHE A 104 -18.12 3.52 -6.33
C PHE A 104 -18.50 2.60 -5.17
N GLN A 105 -18.11 1.33 -5.22
CA GLN A 105 -18.10 0.49 -4.01
C GLN A 105 -17.17 1.19 -3.02
N ASN A 106 -17.73 1.91 -2.05
CA ASN A 106 -16.97 2.63 -1.05
C ASN A 106 -16.54 1.59 -0.01
N PRO A 107 -15.27 1.16 0.04
CA PRO A 107 -14.86 -0.05 0.75
C PRO A 107 -14.97 0.07 2.29
N GLY A 108 -15.54 1.16 2.81
CA GLY A 108 -15.66 1.46 4.22
C GLY A 108 -14.49 2.33 4.71
N LYS A 109 -14.79 3.32 5.56
CA LYS A 109 -13.77 4.14 6.21
C LYS A 109 -12.91 3.22 7.09
N GLY A 110 -11.66 3.01 6.72
CA GLY A 110 -10.71 2.15 7.46
C GLY A 110 -10.41 0.80 6.81
N SER A 111 -11.00 0.47 5.66
CA SER A 111 -10.60 -0.72 4.87
C SER A 111 -9.18 -0.60 4.29
N LEU A 112 -8.58 -1.73 3.90
CA LEU A 112 -7.24 -1.75 3.30
C LEU A 112 -7.10 -0.75 2.12
N PRO A 113 -7.99 -0.71 1.10
CA PRO A 113 -7.87 0.25 0.00
C PRO A 113 -7.92 1.70 0.44
N THR A 114 -8.76 2.03 1.43
CA THR A 114 -8.84 3.39 1.97
C THR A 114 -7.54 3.77 2.68
N VAL A 115 -7.01 2.88 3.53
CA VAL A 115 -5.76 3.11 4.28
C VAL A 115 -4.58 3.27 3.33
N VAL A 116 -4.43 2.36 2.35
CA VAL A 116 -3.36 2.46 1.33
C VAL A 116 -3.50 3.73 0.50
N GLY A 117 -4.73 4.13 0.16
CA GLY A 117 -5.01 5.39 -0.54
C GLY A 117 -4.58 6.62 0.26
N LEU A 118 -4.92 6.66 1.54
CA LEU A 118 -4.53 7.74 2.46
C LEU A 118 -3.01 7.78 2.66
N TYR A 119 -2.37 6.64 2.87
CA TYR A 119 -0.92 6.51 2.94
C TYR A 119 -0.26 7.10 1.68
N LYS A 120 -0.62 6.61 0.48
CA LYS A 120 -0.06 7.10 -0.79
C LYS A 120 -0.28 8.60 -0.98
N SER A 121 -1.46 9.10 -0.62
CA SER A 121 -1.81 10.52 -0.71
C SER A 121 -0.94 11.38 0.20
N SER A 122 -0.81 11.00 1.48
CA SER A 122 0.04 11.69 2.45
C SER A 122 1.51 11.70 2.01
N VAL A 123 2.05 10.54 1.60
CA VAL A 123 3.43 10.47 1.09
C VAL A 123 3.60 11.33 -0.16
N SER A 124 2.65 11.31 -1.10
CA SER A 124 2.72 12.19 -2.28
C SER A 124 2.70 13.66 -1.92
N ARG A 125 1.85 14.07 -0.98
CA ARG A 125 1.74 15.47 -0.55
C ARG A 125 3.04 15.96 0.09
N GLU A 126 3.62 15.19 1.00
CA GLU A 126 4.85 15.60 1.71
C GLU A 126 6.09 15.49 0.80
N SER A 127 6.19 14.42 0.01
CA SER A 127 7.34 14.21 -0.88
C SER A 127 7.41 15.25 -1.99
N ARG A 128 6.28 15.70 -2.53
CA ARG A 128 6.26 16.70 -3.61
C ARG A 128 6.68 18.11 -3.19
N LYS A 129 6.75 18.38 -1.88
CA LYS A 129 7.33 19.63 -1.37
C LYS A 129 8.84 19.71 -1.62
N ILE A 130 9.50 18.56 -1.77
CA ILE A 130 10.95 18.44 -1.95
C ILE A 130 11.35 17.80 -3.29
N ASN A 131 10.49 16.97 -3.86
CA ASN A 131 10.66 16.34 -5.17
C ASN A 131 9.32 16.32 -5.91
N PRO A 132 9.01 17.38 -6.70
CA PRO A 132 7.72 17.54 -7.38
C PRO A 132 7.35 16.38 -8.32
N ASP A 133 8.35 15.66 -8.84
CA ASP A 133 8.16 14.55 -9.78
C ASP A 133 7.72 13.25 -9.11
N PHE A 134 7.73 13.19 -7.77
CA PHE A 134 7.34 11.99 -7.04
C PHE A 134 5.94 11.50 -7.44
N LYS A 135 5.89 10.23 -7.85
CA LYS A 135 4.66 9.60 -8.30
C LYS A 135 4.65 8.11 -8.01
N TRP A 136 3.52 7.62 -7.53
CA TRP A 136 3.25 6.19 -7.38
C TRP A 136 2.78 5.57 -8.70
N GLN A 137 3.01 4.27 -8.85
CA GLN A 137 2.20 3.43 -9.72
C GLN A 137 0.73 3.48 -9.26
N SER A 138 -0.23 3.41 -10.20
CA SER A 138 -1.65 3.64 -9.92
C SER A 138 -2.24 2.63 -8.93
N ASP A 139 -2.01 1.34 -9.16
CA ASP A 139 -2.50 0.25 -8.31
C ASP A 139 -1.40 -0.23 -7.34
N TYR A 140 -1.67 -1.30 -6.59
CA TYR A 140 -0.68 -1.99 -5.79
C TYR A 140 -0.90 -3.51 -5.83
N TRP A 141 0.16 -4.25 -5.53
CA TRP A 141 0.04 -5.69 -5.32
C TRP A 141 -0.29 -5.97 -3.86
N GLU A 142 -1.09 -6.99 -3.62
CA GLU A 142 -1.49 -7.40 -2.28
C GLU A 142 -1.64 -8.91 -2.20
N VAL A 143 -1.39 -9.46 -1.01
CA VAL A 143 -1.59 -10.87 -0.68
C VAL A 143 -2.31 -10.96 0.66
N ILE A 144 -3.36 -11.78 0.69
CA ILE A 144 -4.07 -12.16 1.91
C ILE A 144 -3.22 -13.21 2.62
N VAL A 145 -2.72 -12.86 3.81
CA VAL A 145 -1.92 -13.78 4.63
C VAL A 145 -2.86 -14.76 5.32
N LYS A 146 -2.59 -16.05 5.13
CA LYS A 146 -3.54 -17.13 5.45
C LYS A 146 -3.35 -17.68 6.86
N ASP A 147 -2.10 -17.78 7.28
CA ASP A 147 -1.68 -18.39 8.53
C ASP A 147 -0.27 -17.91 8.91
N TYR A 148 0.23 -18.40 10.04
CA TYR A 148 1.54 -18.03 10.57
C TYR A 148 2.70 -18.46 9.67
N ASN A 149 2.64 -19.63 9.04
CA ASN A 149 3.73 -20.11 8.16
C ASN A 149 3.80 -19.26 6.88
N HIS A 150 2.64 -18.91 6.32
CA HIS A 150 2.57 -17.97 5.20
C HIS A 150 3.14 -16.59 5.60
N LEU A 151 2.80 -16.09 6.79
CA LEU A 151 3.35 -14.84 7.30
C LEU A 151 4.87 -14.91 7.44
N LYS A 152 5.39 -15.97 8.07
CA LYS A 152 6.83 -16.20 8.23
C LYS A 152 7.55 -16.23 6.88
N ASN A 153 7.00 -16.92 5.88
CA ASN A 153 7.58 -16.97 4.54
C ASN A 153 7.59 -15.59 3.86
N ILE A 154 6.56 -14.77 4.06
CA ILE A 154 6.53 -13.40 3.54
C ILE A 154 7.60 -12.55 4.22
N ARG A 155 7.74 -12.62 5.54
CA ARG A 155 8.80 -11.92 6.28
C ARG A 155 10.18 -12.33 5.79
N ASP A 156 10.42 -13.64 5.69
CA ASP A 156 11.68 -14.20 5.16
C ASP A 156 11.94 -13.72 3.72
N TYR A 157 10.90 -13.59 2.88
CA TYR A 157 11.01 -13.09 1.50
C TYR A 157 11.38 -11.60 1.44
N ILE A 158 10.69 -10.74 2.20
CA ILE A 158 10.91 -9.29 2.10
C ILE A 158 12.27 -8.88 2.67
N HIS A 159 12.77 -9.56 3.71
CA HIS A 159 14.10 -9.28 4.28
C HIS A 159 15.25 -9.76 3.40
N LYS A 160 15.03 -10.78 2.57
CA LYS A 160 16.02 -11.26 1.57
C LYS A 160 16.03 -10.41 0.29
N ASN A 161 15.00 -9.60 0.04
CA ASN A 161 14.92 -8.81 -1.20
C ASN A 161 15.97 -7.69 -1.29
N PRO A 162 16.31 -6.98 -0.20
CA PRO A 162 17.45 -6.06 -0.18
C PRO A 162 18.78 -6.70 -0.59
N GLU A 163 18.97 -8.00 -0.35
CA GLU A 163 20.21 -8.72 -0.64
C GLU A 163 20.35 -9.13 -2.11
N LYS A 164 19.22 -9.29 -2.82
CA LYS A 164 19.21 -9.57 -4.27
C LYS A 164 19.57 -8.33 -5.09
#